data_AF-A0A089WXI1-F1
#
_entry.id   AF-A0A089WXI1-F1
#
_cell.length_a   1.000
_cell.length_b   1.000
_cell.length_c   1.000
_cell.angle_alpha   90.00
_cell.angle_beta   90.00
_cell.angle_gamma   90.00
#
_symmetry.space_group_name_H-M   'P 1'
#
loop_
_entity.id
_entity.type
_entity.pdbx_description
1 polymer ?
#
loop_
_entity_poly.entity_id
_entity_poly.type
_entity_poly.pdbx_seq_one_letter_code
_entity_poly.pdbx_strand_id
1 'polypeptide(L)'
;MELTEPFTFVVGTDGVLRLAPRRSEHVACAGGDPVLSAGEISFVREADRWAVSEVSNQSTGYCPDVTSWGEIARALDAVGLRRPSGFTHEVVFRRCPDCQEHNIVREADFVCVFCGSGLPAVWNVDPNA
;
A
#
# COMPACT_ATOMS: atom_id res chain seq x y z
N MET A 1 7.25 22.55 3.38
CA MET A 1 6.93 21.13 3.13
C MET A 1 8.08 20.59 2.32
N GLU A 2 9.02 19.93 2.98
CA GLU A 2 10.19 19.36 2.33
C GLU A 2 9.73 18.07 1.64
N LEU A 3 9.83 17.99 0.31
CA LEU A 3 9.40 16.84 -0.50
C LEU A 3 10.34 15.63 -0.33
N THR A 4 11.14 15.62 0.73
CA THR A 4 12.08 14.56 1.10
C THR A 4 11.42 13.46 1.93
N GLU A 5 10.25 13.72 2.54
CA GLU A 5 9.50 12.70 3.27
C GLU A 5 8.41 12.05 2.39
N PRO A 6 8.23 10.71 2.43
CA PRO A 6 7.17 10.03 1.71
C PRO A 6 5.78 10.50 2.15
N PHE A 7 4.85 10.55 1.20
CA PHE A 7 3.44 10.83 1.42
C PHE A 7 2.68 9.54 1.75
N THR A 8 1.67 9.66 2.61
CA THR A 8 0.60 8.66 2.69
C THR A 8 -0.27 8.79 1.44
N PHE A 9 -0.60 7.67 0.80
CA PHE A 9 -1.57 7.66 -0.30
C PHE A 9 -2.70 6.67 -0.08
N VAL A 10 -3.86 6.99 -0.67
CA VAL A 10 -4.94 6.05 -0.90
C VAL A 10 -5.47 6.21 -2.33
N VAL A 11 -5.87 5.09 -2.94
CA VAL A 11 -6.67 5.06 -4.16
C VAL A 11 -8.09 4.68 -3.74
N GLY A 12 -9.02 5.62 -3.85
CA GLY A 12 -10.41 5.36 -3.49
C GLY A 12 -11.07 4.38 -4.47
N THR A 13 -12.25 3.88 -4.13
CA THR A 13 -13.09 3.06 -5.04
C THR A 13 -13.51 3.80 -6.31
N ASP A 14 -13.38 5.14 -6.32
CA ASP A 14 -13.53 6.01 -7.47
C ASP A 14 -12.27 6.07 -8.37
N GLY A 15 -11.20 5.36 -8.02
CA GLY A 15 -9.92 5.37 -8.74
C GLY A 15 -9.09 6.62 -8.52
N VAL A 16 -9.52 7.54 -7.65
CA VAL A 16 -8.82 8.81 -7.41
C VAL A 16 -7.69 8.61 -6.39
N LEU A 17 -6.48 9.03 -6.79
CA LEU A 17 -5.31 9.11 -5.93
C LEU A 17 -5.41 10.32 -5.00
N ARG A 18 -5.42 10.06 -3.69
CA ARG A 18 -5.38 11.06 -2.63
C ARG A 18 -4.05 10.95 -1.90
N LEU A 19 -3.44 12.10 -1.61
CA LEU A 19 -2.15 12.20 -0.91
C LEU A 19 -2.32 12.98 0.38
N ALA A 20 -1.64 12.55 1.43
CA ALA A 20 -1.52 13.24 2.70
C ALA A 20 -0.06 13.25 3.18
N PRO A 21 0.37 14.24 3.97
CA PRO A 21 1.72 14.26 4.54
C PRO A 21 2.04 12.99 5.34
N ARG A 22 3.34 12.65 5.43
CA ARG A 22 3.81 11.52 6.27
C ARG A 22 3.26 11.66 7.69
N ARG A 23 2.77 10.56 8.26
CA ARG A 23 2.09 10.46 9.58
C ARG A 23 0.61 10.83 9.61
N SER A 24 0.00 11.20 8.50
CA SER A 24 -1.44 11.08 8.37
C SER A 24 -1.81 9.60 8.24
N GLU A 25 -2.73 9.13 9.08
CA GLU A 25 -3.25 7.76 8.98
C GLU A 25 -3.95 7.58 7.62
N HIS A 26 -3.73 6.43 6.96
CA HIS A 26 -4.39 6.10 5.70
C HIS A 26 -5.91 6.19 5.81
N VAL A 27 -6.47 5.76 6.95
CA VAL A 27 -7.92 5.79 7.23
C VAL A 27 -8.44 7.22 7.22
N ALA A 28 -7.70 8.17 7.81
CA ALA A 28 -8.05 9.58 7.75
C ALA A 28 -7.94 10.14 6.32
N CYS A 29 -6.94 9.71 5.55
CA CYS A 29 -6.77 10.10 4.15
C CYS A 29 -7.92 9.61 3.24
N ALA A 30 -8.47 8.43 3.53
CA ALA A 30 -9.63 7.85 2.86
C ALA A 30 -10.97 8.32 3.43
N GLY A 31 -10.99 9.10 4.51
CA GLY A 31 -12.24 9.45 5.21
C GLY A 31 -12.94 8.26 5.87
N GLY A 32 -12.24 7.14 6.07
CA GLY A 32 -12.78 5.89 6.62
C GLY A 32 -13.36 4.92 5.57
N ASP A 33 -13.38 5.30 4.29
CA ASP A 33 -13.97 4.49 3.23
C ASP A 33 -13.07 3.33 2.79
N PRO A 34 -13.62 2.28 2.15
CA PRO A 34 -12.85 1.25 1.47
C PRO A 34 -11.93 1.86 0.40
N VAL A 35 -10.77 1.22 0.20
CA VAL A 35 -9.75 1.67 -0.76
C VAL A 35 -9.37 0.53 -1.69
N LEU A 36 -9.02 0.87 -2.92
CA LEU A 36 -8.46 -0.05 -3.90
C LEU A 36 -6.97 -0.31 -3.65
N SER A 37 -6.27 0.66 -3.09
CA SER A 37 -4.87 0.54 -2.67
C SER A 37 -4.53 1.62 -1.64
N ALA A 38 -3.56 1.35 -0.77
CA ALA A 38 -3.04 2.31 0.20
C ALA A 38 -1.56 2.03 0.50
N GLY A 39 -0.81 3.06 0.88
CA GLY A 39 0.59 2.88 1.24
C GLY A 39 1.37 4.19 1.32
N GLU A 40 2.68 4.13 1.07
CA GLU A 40 3.57 5.29 1.07
C GLU A 40 4.12 5.54 -0.34
N ILE A 41 4.32 6.81 -0.70
CA ILE A 41 4.84 7.21 -2.01
C ILE A 41 5.74 8.45 -1.91
N SER A 42 6.89 8.41 -2.59
CA SER A 42 7.85 9.50 -2.67
C SER A 42 8.01 9.99 -4.11
N PHE A 43 8.33 11.28 -4.25
CA PHE A 43 8.54 11.90 -5.56
C PHE A 43 9.92 12.52 -5.65
N VAL A 44 10.52 12.41 -6.83
CA VAL A 44 11.76 13.10 -7.18
C VAL A 44 11.52 14.02 -8.37
N ARG A 45 12.22 15.17 -8.37
CA ARG A 45 12.22 16.07 -9.52
C ARG A 45 13.36 15.68 -10.45
N GLU A 46 13.02 15.22 -11.64
CA GLU A 46 13.98 14.91 -12.70
C GLU A 46 13.87 15.99 -13.80
N ALA A 47 14.90 16.83 -13.90
CA ALA A 47 14.89 18.05 -14.69
C ALA A 47 13.62 18.88 -14.39
N ASP A 48 12.69 18.98 -15.35
CA ASP A 48 11.45 19.76 -15.25
C ASP A 48 10.19 18.92 -14.99
N ARG A 49 10.34 17.63 -14.65
CA ARG A 49 9.20 16.73 -14.42
C ARG A 49 9.29 16.01 -13.09
N TRP A 50 8.13 15.78 -12.47
CA TRP A 50 8.02 14.90 -11.31
C TRP A 50 7.94 13.44 -11.74
N ALA A 51 8.60 12.58 -10.98
CA ALA A 51 8.51 11.13 -11.11
C ALA A 51 8.35 10.52 -9.71
N VAL A 52 7.69 9.37 -9.65
CA VAL A 52 7.63 8.55 -8.43
C VAL A 52 8.99 7.88 -8.26
N SER A 53 9.66 8.17 -7.13
CA SER A 53 10.95 7.55 -6.79
C SER A 53 10.76 6.24 -6.02
N GLU A 54 9.83 6.23 -5.08
CA GLU A 54 9.53 5.06 -4.23
C GLU A 54 8.01 4.96 -4.03
N VAL A 55 7.52 3.72 -3.95
CA VAL A 55 6.12 3.42 -3.68
C VAL A 55 6.00 2.05 -3.01
N SER A 56 5.27 1.99 -1.90
CA SER A 56 4.99 0.76 -1.16
C SER A 56 3.51 0.59 -0.92
N ASN A 57 3.06 -0.64 -0.69
CA ASN A 57 1.70 -0.94 -0.23
C ASN A 57 1.61 -0.97 1.32
N GLN A 58 2.57 -0.36 2.01
CA GLN A 58 2.67 -0.42 3.47
C GLN A 58 1.57 0.42 4.14
N SER A 59 0.43 -0.22 4.40
CA SER A 59 -0.66 0.34 5.21
C SER A 59 -1.13 -0.73 6.20
N THR A 60 -0.87 -0.55 7.49
CA THR A 60 -1.31 -1.50 8.52
C THR A 60 -2.80 -1.34 8.87
N GLY A 61 -3.44 -0.24 8.43
CA GLY A 61 -4.87 -0.03 8.57
C GLY A 61 -5.71 -0.74 7.50
N TYR A 62 -5.22 -0.78 6.25
CA TYR A 62 -5.92 -1.40 5.12
C TYR A 62 -5.32 -2.73 4.63
N CYS A 63 -4.02 -2.95 4.87
CA CYS A 63 -3.31 -4.17 4.50
C CYS A 63 -3.54 -4.65 3.04
N PRO A 64 -3.43 -3.78 2.03
CA PRO A 64 -3.76 -4.13 0.65
C PRO A 64 -2.83 -5.21 0.09
N ASP A 65 -3.38 -6.05 -0.81
CA ASP A 65 -2.62 -7.10 -1.48
C ASP A 65 -1.59 -6.50 -2.47
N VAL A 66 -0.55 -7.26 -2.82
CA VAL A 66 0.45 -6.85 -3.84
C VAL A 66 -0.18 -6.60 -5.20
N THR A 67 -1.31 -7.26 -5.50
CA THR A 67 -2.07 -7.03 -6.74
C THR A 67 -2.72 -5.64 -6.81
N SER A 68 -2.84 -4.92 -5.69
CA SER A 68 -3.33 -3.53 -5.64
C SER A 68 -2.43 -2.55 -6.39
N TRP A 69 -1.21 -2.97 -6.76
CA TRP A 69 -0.31 -2.23 -7.64
C TRP A 69 -1.02 -1.71 -8.89
N GLY A 70 -1.90 -2.52 -9.50
CA GLY A 70 -2.61 -2.15 -10.72
C GLY A 70 -3.43 -0.86 -10.56
N GLU A 71 -3.96 -0.61 -9.36
CA GLU A 71 -4.85 0.52 -9.08
C GLU A 71 -4.05 1.82 -8.90
N ILE A 72 -2.95 1.77 -8.16
CA ILE A 72 -2.04 2.93 -8.06
C ILE A 72 -1.35 3.22 -9.40
N ALA A 73 -0.99 2.20 -10.18
CA ALA A 73 -0.40 2.36 -11.50
C ALA A 73 -1.34 3.14 -12.44
N ARG A 74 -2.62 2.73 -12.51
CA ARG A 74 -3.63 3.45 -13.31
C ARG A 74 -3.84 4.89 -12.83
N ALA A 75 -3.88 5.10 -11.52
CA ALA A 75 -4.09 6.43 -10.97
C ALA A 75 -2.91 7.38 -11.27
N LEU A 76 -1.67 6.87 -11.22
CA LEU A 76 -0.45 7.61 -11.60
C LEU A 76 -0.39 7.90 -13.11
N ASP A 77 -0.78 6.92 -13.93
CA ASP A 77 -0.83 7.08 -15.39
C ASP A 77 -1.86 8.15 -15.79
N ALA A 78 -3.02 8.20 -15.11
CA ALA A 78 -4.07 9.18 -15.36
C ALA A 78 -3.63 10.63 -15.11
N VAL A 79 -2.68 10.85 -14.18
CA VAL A 79 -2.10 12.18 -13.92
C VAL A 79 -0.76 12.42 -14.64
N GLY A 80 -0.34 11.48 -15.49
CA GLY A 80 0.86 11.60 -16.32
C GLY A 80 2.18 11.55 -15.54
N LEU A 81 2.20 10.97 -14.34
CA LEU A 81 3.41 10.80 -13.54
C LEU A 81 4.16 9.55 -13.98
N ARG A 82 5.48 9.69 -14.23
CA ARG A 82 6.34 8.52 -14.43
C ARG A 82 6.39 7.72 -13.14
N ARG A 83 6.30 6.40 -13.29
CA ARG A 83 6.27 5.45 -12.19
C ARG A 83 7.15 4.23 -12.46
N PRO A 84 7.57 3.50 -11.41
CA PRO A 84 8.14 2.17 -11.52
C PRO A 84 7.18 1.16 -12.20
N SER A 85 7.66 -0.05 -12.46
CA SER A 85 6.86 -1.16 -13.02
C SER A 85 6.04 -1.92 -11.98
N GLY A 86 6.40 -1.79 -10.70
CA GLY A 86 5.80 -2.46 -9.53
C GLY A 86 5.99 -1.60 -8.28
N PHE A 87 5.54 -2.08 -7.13
CA PHE A 87 5.93 -1.48 -5.87
C PHE A 87 7.46 -1.57 -5.72
N THR A 88 8.11 -0.48 -5.31
CA THR A 88 9.55 -0.52 -5.01
C THR A 88 9.82 -1.21 -3.68
N HIS A 89 8.81 -1.23 -2.80
CA HIS A 89 8.83 -2.02 -1.58
C HIS A 89 7.47 -2.71 -1.38
N GLU A 90 7.45 -4.03 -1.59
CA GLU A 90 6.25 -4.86 -1.43
C GLU A 90 6.15 -5.41 0.00
N VAL A 91 4.95 -5.34 0.57
CA VAL A 91 4.60 -5.87 1.88
C VAL A 91 3.49 -6.89 1.71
N VAL A 92 3.78 -8.15 2.03
CA VAL A 92 2.82 -9.24 1.90
C VAL A 92 2.06 -9.39 3.22
N PHE A 93 0.85 -8.83 3.29
CA PHE A 93 0.00 -8.93 4.48
C PHE A 93 -0.81 -10.23 4.49
N ARG A 94 -0.91 -10.88 5.65
CA ARG A 94 -1.77 -12.03 5.89
C ARG A 94 -2.49 -11.90 7.21
N ARG A 95 -3.70 -12.42 7.30
CA ARG A 95 -4.43 -12.56 8.56
C ARG A 95 -4.31 -14.01 9.01
N CYS A 96 -3.83 -14.24 10.24
CA CYS A 96 -3.73 -15.61 10.75
C CYS A 96 -5.13 -16.18 11.02
N PRO A 97 -5.51 -17.34 10.45
CA PRO A 97 -6.82 -17.96 10.74
C PRO A 97 -6.98 -18.40 12.20
N ASP A 98 -5.88 -18.64 12.91
CA ASP A 98 -5.92 -19.18 14.28
C ASP A 98 -6.00 -18.06 15.32
N CYS A 99 -5.09 -17.09 15.27
CA CYS A 99 -5.02 -16.00 16.26
C CYS A 99 -5.58 -14.66 15.76
N GLN A 100 -6.02 -14.59 14.50
CA GLN A 100 -6.63 -13.40 13.88
C GLN A 100 -5.72 -12.18 13.71
N GLU A 101 -4.45 -12.27 14.12
CA GLU A 101 -3.46 -11.19 13.97
C GLU A 101 -3.04 -10.97 12.52
N HIS A 102 -2.80 -9.70 12.18
CA HIS A 102 -2.20 -9.32 10.91
C HIS A 102 -0.69 -9.52 10.95
N ASN A 103 -0.19 -10.22 9.95
CA ASN A 103 1.21 -10.59 9.79
C ASN A 103 1.77 -9.97 8.50
N ILE A 104 3.07 -9.72 8.52
CA ILE A 104 3.86 -9.41 7.33
C ILE A 104 4.72 -10.63 7.04
N VAL A 105 4.48 -11.26 5.90
CA VAL A 105 5.31 -12.36 5.40
C VAL A 105 6.64 -11.78 4.92
N ARG A 106 7.74 -12.34 5.43
CA ARG A 106 9.11 -11.97 5.03
C ARG A 106 9.76 -13.18 4.38
N GLU A 107 10.53 -12.96 3.33
CA GLU A 107 11.32 -14.01 2.68
C GLU A 107 10.48 -15.24 2.23
N ALA A 108 9.20 -14.99 1.91
CA ALA A 108 8.21 -16.03 1.58
C ALA A 108 7.97 -17.08 2.69
N ASP A 109 8.28 -16.77 3.95
CA ASP A 109 8.00 -17.62 5.10
C ASP A 109 6.58 -17.36 5.64
N PHE A 110 5.65 -18.27 5.33
CA PHE A 110 4.23 -18.17 5.68
C PHE A 110 3.96 -18.76 7.07
N VAL A 111 4.57 -18.17 8.09
CA VAL A 111 4.38 -18.53 9.50
C VAL A 111 3.95 -17.31 10.31
N CYS A 112 2.93 -17.49 11.15
CA CYS A 112 2.45 -16.44 12.03
C CYS A 112 3.47 -16.20 13.14
N VAL A 113 3.98 -14.97 13.25
CA VAL A 113 4.98 -14.64 14.28
C VAL A 113 4.41 -14.61 15.70
N PHE A 114 3.08 -14.55 15.83
CA PHE A 114 2.41 -14.48 17.12
C PHE A 114 2.10 -15.84 17.73
N CYS A 115 1.70 -16.83 16.92
CA CYS A 115 1.30 -18.15 17.41
C CYS A 115 2.05 -19.33 16.78
N GLY A 116 2.88 -19.09 15.75
CA GLY A 116 3.62 -20.14 15.04
C GLY A 116 2.81 -20.95 14.04
N SER A 117 1.51 -20.69 13.87
CA SER A 117 0.66 -21.36 12.89
C SER A 117 0.99 -20.96 11.46
N GLY A 118 0.68 -21.84 10.50
CA GLY A 118 0.82 -21.54 9.07
C GLY A 118 -0.10 -20.41 8.61
N LEU A 119 0.41 -19.53 7.75
CA LEU A 119 -0.35 -18.45 7.11
C LEU A 119 -0.83 -18.87 5.71
N PRO A 120 -2.00 -18.37 5.25
CA PRO A 120 -2.46 -18.63 3.89
C PRO A 120 -1.51 -18.10 2.81
N ALA A 121 -1.32 -18.86 1.75
CA ALA A 121 -0.54 -18.43 0.58
C ALA A 121 -1.22 -17.27 -0.17
N VAL A 122 -2.56 -17.27 -0.19
CA VAL A 122 -3.38 -16.21 -0.79
C VAL A 122 -3.69 -15.12 0.22
N TRP A 123 -3.87 -13.90 -0.25
CA TRP A 123 -4.25 -12.77 0.60
C TRP A 123 -5.65 -12.97 1.17
N ASN A 124 -5.85 -12.61 2.44
CA ASN A 124 -7.07 -12.90 3.21
C ASN A 124 -7.38 -11.84 4.28
N VAL A 125 -6.96 -10.59 4.06
CA VAL A 125 -7.04 -9.55 5.09
C VAL A 125 -8.37 -8.80 5.09
N ASP A 126 -9.03 -8.65 3.94
CA ASP A 126 -10.36 -8.07 3.90
C ASP A 126 -11.40 -9.06 4.44
N PRO A 127 -12.11 -8.73 5.54
CA PRO A 127 -13.17 -9.58 6.08
C PRO A 127 -14.42 -9.66 5.18
N ASN A 128 -14.51 -8.83 4.14
CA ASN A 128 -15.64 -8.77 3.19
C ASN A 128 -15.31 -9.30 1.78
N ALA A 129 -14.11 -9.86 1.56
CA ALA A 129 -13.72 -10.49 0.29
C ALA A 129 -14.21 -11.95 0.18
#